data_AF-A0A2G5DTC5-F1
#
_entry.id   AF-A0A2G5DTC5-F1
#
_cell.length_a   1.000
_cell.length_b   1.000
_cell.length_c   1.000
_cell.angle_alpha   90.00
_cell.angle_beta   90.00
_cell.angle_gamma   90.00
#
_symmetry.space_group_name_H-M   'P 1'
#
loop_
_entity.id
_entity.type
_entity.pdbx_description
1 polymer ?
#
loop_
_entity_poly.entity_id
_entity_poly.type
_entity_poly.pdbx_seq_one_letter_code
_entity_poly.pdbx_strand_id
1 'polypeptide(L)'
;MEERWTRMVSLVLLIMILVTTRINRVSCIDDKCAACNAVAEELEIGLSNEKPRNHLDLRNRLDSKGQRQGKVIDYRVSELRVVELLDGLCEKMQEYTLDKLGSTRREWVRVDDWDNLSIGKQEARAYSKDISSYCGR
;
A
#
# COMPACT_ATOMS: atom_id res chain seq x y z
N MET A 1 -41.84 27.41 30.72
CA MET A 1 -41.82 26.03 30.17
C MET A 1 -40.94 25.98 28.92
N GLU A 2 -40.99 27.00 28.07
CA GLU A 2 -40.07 27.28 26.95
C GLU A 2 -38.57 27.04 27.21
N GLU A 3 -38.02 27.52 28.32
CA GLU A 3 -36.56 27.45 28.55
C GLU A 3 -36.04 26.04 28.82
N ARG A 4 -36.88 25.16 29.40
CA ARG A 4 -36.54 23.75 29.59
C ARG A 4 -36.59 22.98 28.27
N TRP A 5 -37.51 23.35 27.39
CA TRP A 5 -37.70 22.70 26.10
C TRP A 5 -36.58 23.10 25.12
N THR A 6 -36.21 24.38 25.07
CA THR A 6 -35.08 24.88 24.26
C THR A 6 -33.73 24.28 24.71
N ARG A 7 -33.49 24.14 26.02
CA ARG A 7 -32.28 23.47 26.54
C ARG A 7 -32.25 21.98 26.23
N MET A 8 -33.38 21.28 26.29
CA MET A 8 -33.45 19.87 25.88
C MET A 8 -33.20 19.69 24.38
N VAL A 9 -33.82 20.52 23.53
CA VAL A 9 -33.62 20.45 22.07
C VAL A 9 -32.16 20.75 21.71
N SER A 10 -31.53 21.74 22.35
CA SER A 10 -30.12 22.06 22.15
C SER A 10 -29.16 20.93 22.58
N LEU A 11 -29.43 20.28 23.73
CA LEU A 11 -28.67 19.13 24.20
C LEU A 11 -28.80 17.92 23.25
N VAL A 12 -30.01 17.65 22.76
CA VAL A 12 -30.24 16.57 21.79
C VAL A 12 -29.53 16.85 20.46
N LEU A 13 -29.54 18.09 19.97
CA LEU A 13 -28.81 18.51 18.77
C LEU A 13 -27.30 18.36 18.93
N LEU A 14 -26.73 18.75 20.07
CA LEU A 14 -25.31 18.58 20.37
C LEU A 14 -24.90 17.10 20.42
N ILE A 15 -25.73 16.24 21.02
CA ILE A 15 -25.48 14.79 21.08
C ILE A 15 -25.53 14.17 19.67
N MET A 16 -26.49 14.56 18.83
CA MET A 16 -26.59 14.09 17.44
C MET A 16 -25.37 14.51 16.59
N ILE A 17 -24.86 15.72 16.77
CA ILE A 17 -23.63 16.18 16.09
C ILE A 17 -22.40 15.39 16.57
N LEU A 18 -22.28 15.11 17.86
CA LEU A 18 -21.17 14.33 18.40
C LEU A 18 -21.19 12.87 17.90
N VAL A 19 -22.37 12.25 17.77
CA VAL A 19 -22.50 10.87 17.26
C VAL A 19 -22.12 10.76 15.78
N THR A 20 -22.51 11.72 14.93
CA THR A 20 -22.20 11.66 13.48
C THR A 20 -20.70 11.82 13.18
N THR A 21 -19.96 12.61 13.98
CA THR A 21 -18.50 12.79 13.77
C THR A 21 -17.67 11.53 14.01
N ARG A 22 -18.18 10.55 14.77
CA ARG A 22 -17.47 9.30 15.09
C ARG A 22 -17.50 8.28 13.95
N ILE A 23 -18.53 8.32 13.10
CA ILE A 23 -18.78 7.29 12.07
C ILE A 23 -17.78 7.41 10.90
N ASN A 24 -17.38 8.62 10.53
CA ASN A 24 -16.51 8.87 9.36
C ASN A 24 -15.03 8.50 9.57
N ARG A 25 -14.58 8.27 10.81
CA ARG A 25 -13.18 7.89 11.08
C ARG A 25 -12.89 6.42 10.80
N VAL A 26 -13.90 5.55 10.87
CA VAL A 26 -13.71 4.10 10.82
C VAL A 26 -13.48 3.61 9.38
N SER A 27 -14.22 4.16 8.41
CA SER A 27 -14.13 3.74 7.01
C SER A 27 -12.81 4.16 6.33
N CYS A 28 -12.21 5.28 6.71
CA CYS A 28 -10.97 5.77 6.09
C CYS A 28 -9.71 5.06 6.59
N ILE A 29 -9.78 4.41 7.76
CA ILE A 29 -8.69 3.58 8.29
C ILE A 29 -8.69 2.23 7.58
N ASP A 30 -9.88 1.63 7.41
CA ASP A 30 -10.04 0.33 6.73
C ASP A 30 -9.48 0.36 5.31
N ASP A 31 -9.74 1.44 4.55
CA ASP A 31 -9.21 1.61 3.19
C ASP A 31 -7.68 1.68 3.13
N LYS A 32 -7.06 2.36 4.11
CA LYS A 32 -5.60 2.51 4.18
C LYS A 32 -4.94 1.22 4.65
N CYS A 33 -5.53 0.52 5.61
CA CYS A 33 -5.07 -0.79 6.03
C CYS A 33 -5.16 -1.80 4.89
N ALA A 34 -6.28 -1.82 4.15
CA ALA A 34 -6.42 -2.65 2.97
C ALA A 34 -5.38 -2.32 1.88
N ALA A 35 -5.09 -1.03 1.66
CA ALA A 35 -4.05 -0.62 0.71
C ALA A 35 -2.65 -1.09 1.17
N CYS A 36 -2.33 -0.98 2.46
CA CYS A 36 -1.09 -1.46 3.03
C CYS A 36 -0.93 -2.98 2.86
N ASN A 37 -2.01 -3.73 3.08
CA ASN A 37 -2.00 -5.18 2.91
C ASN A 37 -1.74 -5.57 1.44
N ALA A 38 -2.35 -4.86 0.48
CA ALA A 38 -2.10 -5.12 -0.94
C ALA A 38 -0.65 -4.83 -1.35
N VAL A 39 -0.05 -3.76 -0.83
CA VAL A 39 1.39 -3.47 -1.04
C VAL A 39 2.27 -4.56 -0.42
N ALA A 40 1.92 -5.02 0.79
CA ALA A 40 2.66 -6.09 1.46
C ALA A 40 2.55 -7.41 0.69
N GLU A 41 1.39 -7.75 0.15
CA GLU A 41 1.17 -8.93 -0.68
C GLU A 41 2.04 -8.89 -1.95
N GLU A 42 2.08 -7.76 -2.67
CA GLU A 42 2.94 -7.63 -3.86
C GLU A 42 4.43 -7.74 -3.50
N LEU A 43 4.83 -7.22 -2.33
CA LEU A 43 6.20 -7.38 -1.83
C LEU A 43 6.52 -8.83 -1.46
N GLU A 44 5.57 -9.58 -0.87
CA GLU A 44 5.70 -11.01 -0.60
C GLU A 44 5.81 -11.83 -1.89
N ILE A 45 5.03 -11.48 -2.92
CA ILE A 45 5.15 -12.04 -4.27
C ILE A 45 6.56 -11.76 -4.81
N GLY A 46 7.07 -10.54 -4.66
CA GLY A 46 8.44 -10.18 -5.03
C GLY A 46 9.51 -11.03 -4.31
N LEU A 47 9.36 -11.22 -3.01
CA LEU A 47 10.25 -12.05 -2.19
C LEU A 47 10.20 -13.53 -2.59
N SER A 48 9.02 -14.06 -2.91
CA SER A 48 8.84 -15.47 -3.34
C SER A 48 9.46 -15.75 -4.71
N ASN A 49 9.47 -14.75 -5.59
CA ASN A 49 10.04 -14.82 -6.94
C ASN A 49 11.50 -14.35 -7.00
N GLU A 50 12.10 -14.03 -5.86
CA GLU A 50 13.48 -13.60 -5.74
C GLU A 50 14.42 -14.69 -6.26
N LYS A 51 15.32 -14.33 -7.19
CA LYS A 51 16.32 -15.28 -7.69
C LYS A 51 17.37 -15.55 -6.62
N PRO A 52 17.68 -16.83 -6.30
CA PRO A 52 18.67 -17.15 -5.29
C PRO A 52 20.05 -16.62 -5.71
N ARG A 53 20.63 -15.76 -4.88
CA ARG A 53 21.97 -15.20 -5.03
C ARG A 53 22.79 -15.51 -3.79
N ASN A 54 24.05 -15.91 -3.97
CA ASN A 54 24.90 -16.35 -2.88
C ASN A 54 25.67 -15.18 -2.23
N HIS A 55 26.35 -14.35 -3.04
CA HIS A 55 27.15 -13.25 -2.53
C HIS A 55 27.24 -12.10 -3.54
N LEU A 56 27.36 -10.88 -3.01
CA LEU A 56 27.72 -9.68 -3.73
C LEU A 56 29.25 -9.53 -3.68
N ASP A 57 29.89 -9.56 -4.85
CA ASP A 57 31.33 -9.39 -4.99
C ASP A 57 31.67 -7.94 -5.32
N LEU A 58 32.25 -7.21 -4.36
CA LEU A 58 32.69 -5.83 -4.52
C LEU A 58 34.20 -5.73 -4.77
N ARG A 59 34.87 -6.84 -5.14
CA ARG A 59 36.32 -6.86 -5.41
C ARG A 59 36.65 -6.38 -6.82
N ASN A 60 36.64 -5.05 -7.00
CA ASN A 60 36.85 -4.42 -8.30
C ASN A 60 38.33 -4.07 -8.58
N ARG A 61 39.18 -3.94 -7.56
CA ARG A 61 40.60 -3.55 -7.72
C ARG A 61 41.49 -4.79 -7.77
N LEU A 62 42.37 -4.90 -8.76
CA LEU A 62 43.48 -5.87 -8.74
C LEU A 62 44.70 -5.26 -8.03
N ASP A 63 45.37 -6.06 -7.23
CA ASP A 63 46.70 -5.75 -6.73
C ASP A 63 47.81 -6.17 -7.71
N SER A 64 49.05 -5.80 -7.41
CA SER A 64 50.22 -6.14 -8.24
C SER A 64 50.56 -7.63 -8.27
N LYS A 65 49.90 -8.45 -7.44
CA LYS A 65 50.01 -9.92 -7.43
C LYS A 65 48.86 -10.59 -8.18
N GLY A 66 47.98 -9.80 -8.82
CA GLY A 66 46.83 -10.29 -9.56
C GLY A 66 45.65 -10.72 -8.68
N GLN A 67 45.66 -10.45 -7.37
CA GLN A 67 44.56 -10.76 -6.48
C GLN A 67 43.55 -9.61 -6.47
N ARG A 68 42.26 -9.96 -6.44
CA ARG A 68 41.18 -8.99 -6.35
C ARG A 68 40.97 -8.56 -4.90
N GLN A 69 41.11 -7.26 -4.66
CA GLN A 69 40.94 -6.60 -3.38
C GLN A 69 39.53 -6.02 -3.27
N GLY A 70 38.90 -6.18 -2.11
CA GLY A 70 37.56 -5.67 -1.81
C GLY A 70 36.80 -6.58 -0.84
N LYS A 71 35.50 -6.34 -0.72
CA LYS A 71 34.62 -7.05 0.22
C LYS A 71 33.69 -7.99 -0.54
N VAL A 72 33.52 -9.20 -0.01
CA VAL A 72 32.45 -10.11 -0.42
C VAL A 72 31.41 -10.10 0.69
N ILE A 73 30.16 -9.82 0.36
CA ILE A 73 29.05 -9.72 1.32
C ILE A 73 27.98 -10.73 0.91
N ASP A 74 27.36 -11.38 1.89
CA ASP A 74 26.15 -12.17 1.63
C ASP A 74 25.05 -11.25 1.10
N TYR A 75 24.44 -11.65 -0.02
CA TYR A 75 23.37 -10.88 -0.65
C TYR A 75 22.15 -10.72 0.27
N ARG A 76 21.86 -11.71 1.13
CA ARG A 76 20.72 -11.70 2.06
C ARG A 76 20.75 -10.54 3.05
N VAL A 77 21.94 -10.10 3.44
CA VAL A 77 22.16 -8.98 4.39
C VAL A 77 22.58 -7.69 3.66
N SER A 78 22.65 -7.72 2.33
CA SER A 78 23.03 -6.56 1.54
C SER A 78 21.87 -5.58 1.44
N GLU A 79 22.17 -4.28 1.50
CA GLU A 79 21.21 -3.21 1.22
C GLU A 79 20.65 -3.33 -0.20
N LEU A 80 21.47 -3.80 -1.14
CA LEU A 80 21.09 -4.00 -2.53
C LEU A 80 19.86 -4.89 -2.67
N ARG A 81 19.71 -5.93 -1.84
CA ARG A 81 18.53 -6.81 -1.85
C ARG A 81 17.23 -6.03 -1.62
N VAL A 82 17.21 -5.13 -0.65
CA VAL A 82 16.04 -4.30 -0.38
C VAL A 82 15.78 -3.33 -1.54
N VAL A 83 16.83 -2.72 -2.09
CA VAL A 83 16.69 -1.80 -3.23
C VAL A 83 16.10 -2.52 -4.44
N GLU A 84 16.60 -3.71 -4.78
CA GLU A 84 16.09 -4.50 -5.91
C GLU A 84 14.65 -4.98 -5.70
N LEU A 85 14.24 -5.27 -4.47
CA LEU A 85 12.86 -5.68 -4.15
C LEU A 85 11.87 -4.51 -4.18
N LEU A 86 12.31 -3.32 -3.75
CA LEU A 86 11.47 -2.12 -3.73
C LEU A 86 11.42 -1.39 -5.08
N ASP A 87 12.41 -1.62 -5.96
CA ASP A 87 12.45 -1.04 -7.29
C ASP A 87 11.25 -1.50 -8.13
N GLY A 88 10.51 -0.55 -8.69
CA GLY A 88 9.30 -0.84 -9.47
C GLY A 88 8.08 -1.26 -8.64
N LEU A 89 8.17 -1.41 -7.31
CA LEU A 89 7.07 -1.93 -6.48
C LEU A 89 5.83 -1.04 -6.58
N CYS A 90 5.99 0.27 -6.43
CA CYS A 90 4.87 1.20 -6.45
C CYS A 90 4.31 1.44 -7.85
N GLU A 91 5.10 1.23 -8.90
CA GLU A 91 4.65 1.21 -10.29
C GLU A 91 3.71 0.03 -10.54
N LYS A 92 4.02 -1.16 -10.01
CA LYS A 92 3.14 -2.33 -10.11
C LYS A 92 1.81 -2.15 -9.39
N MET A 93 1.76 -1.34 -8.32
CA MET A 93 0.50 -1.01 -7.66
C MET A 93 -0.51 -0.32 -8.59
N GLN A 94 -0.08 0.22 -9.75
CA GLN A 94 -1.00 0.73 -10.78
C GLN A 94 -1.83 -0.37 -11.44
N GLU A 95 -1.47 -1.64 -11.28
CA GLU A 95 -2.28 -2.78 -11.72
C GLU A 95 -3.40 -3.11 -10.73
N TYR A 96 -3.50 -2.44 -9.58
CA TYR A 96 -4.53 -2.70 -8.58
C TYR A 96 -5.68 -1.69 -8.69
N THR A 97 -6.88 -2.14 -8.34
CA THR A 97 -8.06 -1.29 -8.20
C THR A 97 -8.85 -1.67 -6.95
N LEU A 98 -9.68 -0.74 -6.47
CA LEU A 98 -10.59 -0.99 -5.36
C LEU A 98 -11.88 -1.62 -5.88
N ASP A 99 -12.12 -2.89 -5.55
CA ASP A 99 -13.37 -3.58 -5.83
C ASP A 99 -14.31 -3.52 -4.61
N LYS A 100 -15.62 -3.41 -4.90
CA LYS A 100 -16.67 -3.34 -3.88
C LYS A 100 -17.30 -4.72 -3.76
N LEU A 101 -16.74 -5.56 -2.90
CA LEU A 101 -17.31 -6.87 -2.60
C LEU A 101 -18.54 -6.70 -1.68
N GLY A 102 -19.71 -6.55 -2.31
CA GLY A 102 -20.99 -6.37 -1.61
C GLY A 102 -21.21 -4.95 -1.08
N SER A 103 -22.01 -4.82 -0.01
CA SER A 103 -22.47 -3.50 0.48
C SER A 103 -21.49 -2.78 1.39
N THR A 104 -20.47 -3.47 1.94
CA THR A 104 -19.67 -2.95 3.05
C THR A 104 -18.17 -3.21 2.98
N ARG A 105 -17.70 -4.24 2.27
CA ARG A 105 -16.27 -4.58 2.21
C ARG A 105 -15.65 -4.06 0.91
N ARG A 106 -14.54 -3.34 1.03
CA ARG A 106 -13.72 -2.85 -0.07
C ARG A 106 -12.38 -3.57 -0.03
N GLU A 107 -11.95 -4.08 -1.17
CA GLU A 107 -10.72 -4.87 -1.28
C GLU A 107 -9.93 -4.41 -2.50
N TRP A 108 -8.61 -4.39 -2.38
CA TRP A 108 -7.73 -4.08 -3.48
C TRP A 108 -7.46 -5.35 -4.27
N VAL A 109 -7.82 -5.35 -5.55
CA VAL A 109 -7.68 -6.52 -6.43
C VAL A 109 -6.79 -6.14 -7.59
N ARG A 110 -5.89 -7.04 -7.97
CA ARG A 110 -5.07 -6.90 -9.17
C ARG A 110 -5.93 -7.08 -10.41
N VAL A 111 -5.80 -6.16 -11.36
CA VAL A 111 -6.58 -6.09 -12.60
C VAL A 111 -5.78 -6.73 -13.74
N ASP A 112 -6.23 -7.89 -14.20
CA ASP A 112 -5.69 -8.54 -15.39
C ASP A 112 -6.24 -7.91 -16.69
N ASP A 113 -7.51 -7.49 -16.69
CA ASP A 113 -8.19 -6.87 -17.83
C ASP A 113 -8.99 -5.63 -17.41
N TRP A 114 -8.61 -4.47 -17.96
CA TRP A 114 -9.22 -3.17 -17.66
C TRP A 114 -10.56 -2.92 -18.36
N ASP A 115 -10.94 -3.78 -19.31
CA ASP A 115 -12.22 -3.68 -20.01
C ASP A 115 -13.31 -4.56 -19.36
N ASN A 116 -12.92 -5.47 -18.45
CA ASN A 116 -13.82 -6.35 -17.72
C ASN A 116 -13.87 -6.04 -16.21
N LEU A 117 -14.26 -4.81 -15.89
CA LEU A 117 -14.35 -4.32 -14.50
C LEU A 117 -15.81 -4.12 -14.06
N SER A 118 -16.08 -4.41 -12.79
CA SER A 118 -17.37 -4.12 -12.12
C SER A 118 -17.64 -2.61 -11.99
N ILE A 119 -16.57 -1.82 -11.94
CA ILE A 119 -16.57 -0.37 -11.79
C ILE A 119 -16.15 0.35 -13.07
N GLY A 120 -16.50 1.62 -13.20
CA GLY A 120 -16.12 2.43 -14.36
C GLY A 120 -14.60 2.52 -14.52
N LYS A 121 -14.10 2.33 -15.74
CA LYS A 121 -12.66 2.36 -16.07
C LYS A 121 -11.94 3.60 -15.54
N GLN A 122 -12.59 4.77 -15.58
CA GLN A 122 -12.02 6.02 -15.04
C GLN A 122 -11.90 6.01 -13.51
N GLU A 123 -12.90 5.47 -12.81
CA GLU A 123 -12.87 5.32 -11.35
C GLU A 123 -11.79 4.32 -10.93
N ALA A 124 -11.69 3.18 -11.63
CA ALA A 124 -10.64 2.19 -11.38
C ALA A 124 -9.23 2.76 -11.53
N ARG A 125 -9.01 3.55 -12.60
CA ARG A 125 -7.73 4.23 -12.84
C ARG A 125 -7.42 5.30 -11.78
N ALA A 126 -8.44 5.95 -11.22
CA ALA A 126 -8.24 6.88 -10.12
C ALA A 126 -7.76 6.15 -8.85
N TYR A 127 -8.36 5.01 -8.49
CA TYR A 127 -7.91 4.21 -7.34
C TYR A 127 -6.51 3.64 -7.55
N SER A 128 -6.22 3.10 -8.72
CA SER A 128 -4.88 2.62 -9.13
C SER A 128 -3.80 3.68 -8.92
N LYS A 129 -4.06 4.92 -9.34
CA LYS A 129 -3.13 6.03 -9.12
C LYS A 129 -3.01 6.40 -7.64
N ASP A 130 -4.11 6.34 -6.88
CA ASP A 130 -4.12 6.66 -5.46
C ASP A 130 -3.29 5.65 -4.64
N ILE A 131 -3.43 4.34 -4.89
CA ILE A 131 -2.62 3.33 -4.19
C ILE A 131 -1.15 3.37 -4.59
N SER A 132 -0.84 3.64 -5.86
CA SER A 132 0.55 3.88 -6.30
C SER A 132 1.16 5.09 -5.59
N SER A 133 0.39 6.18 -5.44
CA SER A 133 0.82 7.34 -4.66
C SER A 133 0.93 7.04 -3.16
N TYR A 134 0.08 6.18 -2.61
CA TYR A 134 0.12 5.76 -1.21
C TYR A 134 1.39 4.95 -0.92
N CYS A 135 1.74 4.01 -1.80
CA CYS A 135 2.94 3.18 -1.69
C CYS A 135 4.23 4.01 -1.61
N GLY A 136 4.31 5.12 -2.33
CA GLY A 136 5.49 6.00 -2.33
C GLY A 136 5.62 6.97 -1.14
N ARG A 137 4.69 6.95 -0.17
CA ARG A 137 4.71 7.83 1.02
C ARG A 137 5.27 7.10 2.23
#